data_AF-A0A8J6E074-F1
#
_entry.id   AF-A0A8J6E074-F1
#
_cell.length_a   1.000
_cell.length_b   1.000
_cell.length_c   1.000
_cell.angle_alpha   90.00
_cell.angle_beta   90.00
_cell.angle_gamma   90.00
#
_symmetry.space_group_name_H-M   'P 1'
#
loop_
_entity.id
_entity.type
_entity.pdbx_description
1 polymer ?
#
loop_
_entity_poly.entity_id
_entity_poly.type
_entity_poly.pdbx_seq_one_letter_code
_entity_poly.pdbx_strand_id
1 'polypeptide(L)'
;MKRKKYLGPSYRDDLTIFGPSGALHPDMEALMNPKPASSSEDGEEAATTLANQPDPVSINPDEITLERLSRTRVLMHPRWACLSRGQYKFSCGISSLTSVFNFLHSRIGKGSLPPLTQEMALLALGFAPPFSGIRFGPFTGNATLRNWYGILCQKCGVEGSCGFVYKKYGPGRTPISSTEAHSRLCKALASDTMAVVYHLNNHYNVPIGYDMTHMDPRDAYRGLLEGEAPVDKTTWVIIGDPSKTTPPIRSLKWSFINDDLSSTYPDFYDARHPELGLQNRRDKKKAKERARQELLDKEQEARTKLEEAGVAVDGEVEGRIPSRHLSPRGGVTHDDATDDGGETSDDDADSEVGGEADCDTETDPAVGEGGPSLAELAPPLAAHRNAKTKPKAGKKPRNIHALMYFSSMTSVNWDKL
;
A
#
# COMPACT_ATOMS: atom_id res chain seq x y z
N MET A 1 -19.99 0.63 31.87
CA MET A 1 -18.94 -0.38 31.58
C MET A 1 -17.57 0.28 31.65
N LYS A 2 -16.75 -0.07 32.65
CA LYS A 2 -15.42 0.54 32.87
C LYS A 2 -14.40 -0.09 31.90
N ARG A 3 -13.76 0.73 31.05
CA ARG A 3 -12.68 0.31 30.14
C ARG A 3 -11.39 0.11 30.95
N LYS A 4 -10.83 -1.11 30.93
CA LYS A 4 -9.46 -1.38 31.41
C LYS A 4 -8.49 -0.87 30.34
N LYS A 5 -7.59 0.05 30.72
CA LYS A 5 -6.39 0.39 29.94
C LYS A 5 -5.41 -0.77 30.06
N TYR A 6 -4.99 -1.33 28.93
CA TYR A 6 -3.87 -2.25 28.85
C TYR A 6 -2.59 -1.41 28.91
N LEU A 7 -1.84 -1.49 30.00
CA LEU A 7 -0.46 -1.04 30.09
C LEU A 7 0.41 -2.24 29.72
N GLY A 8 1.17 -2.14 28.63
CA GLY A 8 2.14 -3.17 28.25
C GLY A 8 3.27 -3.28 29.30
N PRO A 9 3.94 -4.43 29.41
CA PRO A 9 5.03 -4.61 30.35
C PRO A 9 6.22 -3.71 29.95
N SER A 10 6.73 -2.93 30.92
CA SER A 10 7.99 -2.23 30.79
C SER A 10 9.11 -3.27 30.62
N TYR A 11 9.78 -3.24 29.48
CA TYR A 11 11.01 -4.00 29.25
C TYR A 11 12.05 -3.49 30.26
N ARG A 12 12.43 -4.34 31.24
CA ARG A 12 13.57 -4.09 32.12
C ARG A 12 14.80 -4.71 31.45
N ASP A 13 15.80 -3.88 31.20
CA ASP A 13 17.12 -4.25 30.68
C ASP A 13 17.97 -4.95 31.75
N ASP A 14 17.58 -6.16 32.18
CA ASP A 14 18.44 -7.01 33.03
C ASP A 14 18.47 -8.43 32.45
N LEU A 15 19.14 -8.59 31.31
CA LEU A 15 19.56 -9.89 30.76
C LEU A 15 21.07 -10.08 31.02
N THR A 16 21.47 -10.12 32.28
CA THR A 16 22.76 -10.72 32.68
C THR A 16 22.51 -12.19 33.03
N ILE A 17 22.77 -13.07 32.05
CA ILE A 17 22.62 -14.54 32.18
C ILE A 17 23.68 -15.13 33.13
N PHE A 18 24.72 -14.37 33.45
CA PHE A 18 25.79 -14.79 34.36
C PHE A 18 25.85 -13.84 35.55
N GLY A 19 25.78 -14.41 36.76
CA GLY A 19 26.14 -13.67 37.97
C GLY A 19 27.63 -13.29 37.94
N PRO A 20 28.08 -12.35 38.80
CA PRO A 20 29.47 -11.88 38.82
C PRO A 20 30.52 -12.96 39.14
N SER A 21 30.12 -14.19 39.47
CA SER A 21 30.99 -15.35 39.67
C SER A 21 31.03 -16.35 38.50
N GLY A 22 30.30 -16.12 37.40
CA GLY A 22 30.19 -17.07 36.29
C GLY A 22 29.38 -18.34 36.60
N ALA A 23 28.77 -18.44 37.79
CA ALA A 23 27.84 -19.51 38.13
C ALA A 23 26.44 -19.22 37.55
N LEU A 24 25.78 -20.27 37.06
CA LEU A 24 24.37 -20.23 36.64
C LEU A 24 23.48 -19.78 37.82
N HIS A 25 22.46 -18.99 37.52
CA HIS A 25 21.46 -18.60 38.51
C HIS A 25 20.79 -19.88 39.07
N PRO A 26 20.61 -20.01 40.41
CA PRO A 26 20.15 -21.26 41.04
C PRO A 26 18.78 -21.75 40.52
N ASP A 27 17.93 -20.85 40.02
CA ASP A 27 16.66 -21.22 39.39
C ASP A 27 16.82 -21.96 38.04
N MET A 28 17.91 -21.73 37.31
CA MET A 28 18.22 -22.45 36.06
C MET A 28 18.76 -23.86 36.33
N GLU A 29 19.49 -24.05 37.42
CA GLU A 29 20.04 -25.36 37.80
C GLU A 29 18.92 -26.34 38.21
N ALA A 30 17.88 -25.83 38.87
CA ALA A 30 16.67 -26.59 39.20
C ALA A 30 15.83 -26.96 37.95
N LEU A 31 15.88 -26.15 36.90
CA LEU A 31 15.23 -26.42 35.60
C LEU A 31 15.98 -27.46 34.76
N MET A 32 17.31 -27.52 34.89
CA MET A 32 18.15 -28.44 34.11
C MET A 32 18.34 -29.81 34.76
N ASN A 33 18.04 -29.97 36.05
CA ASN A 33 18.05 -31.25 36.76
C ASN A 33 16.71 -31.52 37.45
N PRO A 34 15.65 -31.89 36.71
CA PRO A 34 14.40 -32.29 37.32
C PRO A 34 14.63 -33.55 38.16
N LYS A 35 14.31 -33.45 39.45
CA LYS A 35 14.31 -34.57 40.39
C LYS A 35 13.41 -35.68 39.81
N PRO A 36 13.84 -36.95 39.74
CA PRO A 36 13.01 -38.01 39.18
C PRO A 36 11.71 -38.09 39.98
N ALA A 37 10.59 -37.83 39.30
CA ALA A 37 9.26 -37.98 39.87
C ALA A 37 9.04 -39.45 40.22
N SER A 38 8.58 -39.68 41.45
CA SER A 38 8.12 -40.99 41.93
C SER A 38 7.08 -41.55 40.96
N SER A 39 7.27 -42.81 40.57
CA SER A 39 6.41 -43.62 39.72
C SER A 39 4.92 -43.51 40.07
N SER A 40 4.17 -42.79 39.24
CA SER A 40 2.71 -42.89 39.12
C SER A 40 2.39 -43.44 37.73
N GLU A 41 1.58 -44.49 37.67
CA GLU A 41 1.30 -45.36 36.52
C GLU A 41 0.44 -44.73 35.41
N ASP A 42 0.40 -43.40 35.28
CA ASP A 42 -0.39 -42.68 34.26
C ASP A 42 0.45 -42.28 33.03
N GLY A 43 1.65 -42.84 32.86
CA GLY A 43 2.64 -42.43 31.85
C GLY A 43 2.50 -43.06 30.46
N GLU A 44 1.61 -44.05 30.27
CA GLU A 44 1.60 -44.84 29.04
C GLU A 44 0.76 -44.21 27.90
N GLU A 45 -0.20 -43.35 28.24
CA GLU A 45 -1.07 -42.69 27.25
C GLU A 45 -0.47 -41.37 26.70
N ALA A 46 0.42 -40.72 27.46
CA ALA A 46 1.15 -39.52 27.01
C ALA A 46 2.39 -39.86 26.16
N ALA A 47 2.99 -41.05 26.34
CA ALA A 47 4.16 -41.49 25.58
C ALA A 47 3.81 -41.91 24.14
N THR A 48 2.59 -42.40 23.91
CA THR A 48 2.12 -42.88 22.59
C THR A 48 1.74 -41.73 21.64
N THR A 49 1.54 -40.51 22.12
CA THR A 49 1.24 -39.33 21.28
C THR A 49 2.50 -38.61 20.76
N LEU A 50 3.67 -38.85 21.35
CA LEU A 50 4.96 -38.29 20.87
C LEU A 50 5.60 -39.10 19.74
N ALA A 51 5.24 -40.38 19.59
CA ALA A 51 5.85 -41.30 18.62
C ALA A 51 5.39 -41.10 17.16
N ASN A 52 4.41 -40.22 16.90
CA ASN A 52 3.87 -39.94 15.57
C ASN A 52 4.23 -38.56 15.03
N GLN A 53 5.18 -37.84 15.64
CA GLN A 53 5.78 -36.67 14.99
C GLN A 53 6.62 -37.19 13.82
N PRO A 54 6.34 -36.81 12.56
CA PRO A 54 7.22 -37.16 11.46
C PRO A 54 8.64 -36.72 11.81
N ASP A 55 9.61 -37.61 11.58
CA ASP A 55 11.02 -37.28 11.84
C ASP A 55 11.34 -35.93 11.19
N PRO A 56 11.99 -35.01 11.94
CA PRO A 56 12.38 -33.74 11.37
C PRO A 56 13.19 -34.04 10.12
N VAL A 57 12.76 -33.50 8.97
CA VAL A 57 13.52 -33.61 7.73
C VAL A 57 14.91 -33.04 8.04
N SER A 58 15.90 -33.92 8.14
CA SER A 58 17.28 -33.54 8.40
C SER A 58 17.80 -32.81 7.17
N ILE A 59 17.65 -31.49 7.15
CA ILE A 59 18.21 -30.65 6.09
C ILE A 59 19.72 -30.71 6.24
N ASN A 60 20.41 -31.21 5.22
CA ASN A 60 21.85 -31.17 5.17
C ASN A 60 22.31 -29.69 5.14
N PRO A 61 23.11 -29.22 6.12
CA PRO A 61 23.59 -27.83 6.15
C PRO A 61 24.31 -27.40 4.86
N ASP A 62 24.99 -28.32 4.18
CA ASP A 62 25.72 -28.04 2.94
C ASP A 62 24.78 -27.70 1.76
N GLU A 63 23.49 -28.08 1.85
CA GLU A 63 22.48 -27.74 0.85
C GLU A 63 21.80 -26.39 1.10
N ILE A 64 22.11 -25.72 2.21
CA ILE A 64 21.56 -24.40 2.55
C ILE A 64 22.34 -23.34 1.78
N THR A 65 21.81 -22.94 0.62
CA THR A 65 22.42 -21.92 -0.24
C THR A 65 21.56 -20.65 -0.32
N LEU A 66 22.19 -19.52 -0.62
CA LEU A 66 21.46 -18.28 -0.92
C LEU A 66 20.51 -18.45 -2.11
N GLU A 67 20.90 -19.22 -3.13
CA GLU A 67 20.04 -19.54 -4.26
C GLU A 67 18.75 -20.25 -3.79
N ARG A 68 18.88 -21.24 -2.91
CA ARG A 68 17.73 -21.98 -2.35
C ARG A 68 16.84 -21.07 -1.50
N LEU A 69 17.43 -20.18 -0.69
CA LEU A 69 16.68 -19.22 0.11
C LEU A 69 16.02 -18.12 -0.74
N SER A 70 16.62 -17.76 -1.88
CA SER A 70 16.07 -16.73 -2.78
C SER A 70 14.70 -17.11 -3.36
N ARG A 71 14.36 -18.40 -3.33
CA ARG A 71 13.04 -18.92 -3.75
C ARG A 71 11.94 -18.57 -2.74
N THR A 72 12.27 -18.49 -1.45
CA THR A 72 11.31 -18.19 -0.38
C THR A 72 11.41 -16.77 0.15
N ARG A 73 12.52 -16.07 -0.08
CA ARG A 73 12.76 -14.71 0.40
C ARG A 73 13.36 -13.85 -0.69
N VAL A 74 12.64 -12.80 -1.08
CA VAL A 74 13.07 -11.84 -2.10
C VAL A 74 12.92 -10.44 -1.54
N LEU A 75 14.03 -9.70 -1.47
CA LEU A 75 14.00 -8.26 -1.25
C LEU A 75 15.10 -7.63 -2.11
N MET A 76 14.72 -7.10 -3.25
CA MET A 76 15.68 -6.52 -4.19
C MET A 76 15.95 -5.07 -3.79
N HIS A 77 17.16 -4.78 -3.33
CA HIS A 77 17.59 -3.43 -2.97
C HIS A 77 17.26 -2.37 -4.06
N PRO A 78 17.46 -2.63 -5.37
CA PRO A 78 17.11 -1.66 -6.40
C PRO A 78 15.62 -1.26 -6.43
N ARG A 79 14.70 -2.18 -6.07
CA ARG A 79 13.26 -1.85 -5.99
C ARG A 79 12.97 -0.82 -4.90
N TRP A 80 13.66 -0.96 -3.76
CA TRP A 80 13.55 -0.02 -2.65
C TRP A 80 14.20 1.33 -3.00
N ALA A 81 15.40 1.31 -3.57
CA ALA A 81 16.12 2.52 -3.97
C ALA A 81 15.35 3.35 -5.02
N CYS A 82 14.55 2.69 -5.87
CA CYS A 82 13.73 3.36 -6.87
C CYS A 82 12.42 3.96 -6.34
N LEU A 83 12.05 3.73 -5.07
CA LEU A 83 10.81 4.28 -4.53
C LEU A 83 10.80 5.80 -4.57
N SER A 84 9.87 6.35 -5.35
CA SER A 84 9.61 7.78 -5.43
C SER A 84 8.76 8.22 -4.23
N ARG A 85 9.39 8.24 -3.06
CA ARG A 85 8.78 8.67 -1.80
C ARG A 85 8.72 10.18 -1.71
N GLY A 86 7.71 10.68 -1.01
CA GLY A 86 7.45 12.12 -0.95
C GLY A 86 6.46 12.57 -2.02
N GLN A 87 5.43 11.76 -2.26
CA GLN A 87 4.39 12.06 -3.24
C GLN A 87 3.70 13.43 -2.97
N TYR A 88 3.31 14.12 -4.04
CA TYR A 88 2.32 15.21 -3.97
C TYR A 88 0.97 14.69 -3.45
N LYS A 89 0.12 15.59 -2.94
CA LYS A 89 -1.21 15.23 -2.41
C LYS A 89 -2.00 14.44 -3.46
N PHE A 90 -2.50 13.27 -3.07
CA PHE A 90 -3.26 12.33 -3.92
C PHE A 90 -2.53 11.80 -5.17
N SER A 91 -1.20 11.92 -5.24
CA SER A 91 -0.41 11.51 -6.41
C SER A 91 0.22 10.10 -6.28
N CYS A 92 -0.29 9.25 -5.38
CA CYS A 92 0.24 7.90 -5.13
C CYS A 92 0.35 7.05 -6.41
N GLY A 93 -0.58 7.23 -7.36
CA GLY A 93 -0.56 6.55 -8.65
C GLY A 93 0.66 6.89 -9.51
N ILE A 94 0.95 8.18 -9.73
CA ILE A 94 2.13 8.61 -10.52
C ILE A 94 3.44 8.35 -9.78
N SER A 95 3.45 8.47 -8.45
CA SER A 95 4.63 8.18 -7.63
C SER A 95 4.98 6.68 -7.66
N SER A 96 3.97 5.80 -7.55
CA SER A 96 4.15 4.35 -7.74
C SER A 96 4.62 4.03 -9.15
N LEU A 97 4.05 4.68 -10.17
CA LEU A 97 4.45 4.49 -11.57
C LEU A 97 5.90 4.91 -11.82
N THR A 98 6.31 6.06 -11.28
CA THR A 98 7.69 6.56 -11.36
C THR A 98 8.65 5.56 -10.72
N SER A 99 8.25 4.98 -9.58
CA SER A 99 9.06 3.99 -8.86
C SER A 99 9.30 2.73 -9.70
N VAL A 100 8.24 2.18 -10.31
CA VAL A 100 8.37 0.99 -11.16
C VAL A 100 9.09 1.28 -12.48
N PHE A 101 8.89 2.47 -13.05
CA PHE A 101 9.61 2.90 -14.24
C PHE A 101 11.13 2.97 -13.98
N ASN A 102 11.52 3.59 -12.86
CA ASN A 102 12.93 3.67 -12.46
C ASN A 102 13.54 2.30 -12.20
N PHE A 103 12.82 1.40 -11.53
CA PHE A 103 13.30 0.03 -11.35
C PHE A 103 13.55 -0.67 -12.69
N LEU A 104 12.65 -0.54 -13.66
CA LEU A 104 12.75 -1.26 -14.92
C LEU A 104 13.76 -0.65 -15.89
N HIS A 105 13.85 0.68 -15.95
CA HIS A 105 14.49 1.38 -17.07
C HIS A 105 15.66 2.26 -16.68
N SER A 106 15.85 2.59 -15.40
CA SER A 106 16.92 3.49 -14.97
C SER A 106 18.15 2.79 -14.41
N ARG A 107 19.28 3.51 -14.33
CA ARG A 107 20.58 3.07 -13.80
C ARG A 107 20.61 2.80 -12.30
N ILE A 108 19.63 3.30 -11.54
CA ILE A 108 19.45 2.94 -10.12
C ILE A 108 18.59 1.68 -9.94
N GLY A 109 18.04 1.17 -11.05
CA GLY A 109 17.26 -0.05 -11.16
C GLY A 109 17.99 -1.12 -11.98
N LYS A 110 17.30 -1.64 -13.00
CA LYS A 110 17.73 -2.71 -13.91
C LYS A 110 17.94 -2.24 -15.35
N GLY A 111 17.76 -0.94 -15.62
CA GLY A 111 17.93 -0.37 -16.95
C GLY A 111 19.15 0.55 -17.05
N SER A 112 19.17 1.37 -18.11
CA SER A 112 20.31 2.20 -18.49
C SER A 112 20.01 3.70 -18.54
N LEU A 113 18.74 4.11 -18.39
CA LEU A 113 18.33 5.51 -18.43
C LEU A 113 18.73 6.28 -17.15
N PRO A 114 18.84 7.61 -17.19
CA PRO A 114 18.83 8.40 -15.97
C PRO A 114 17.53 8.16 -15.17
N PRO A 115 17.56 8.27 -13.83
CA PRO A 115 16.35 8.20 -13.02
C PRO A 115 15.34 9.29 -13.40
N LEU A 116 14.08 8.90 -13.52
CA LEU A 116 12.94 9.79 -13.77
C LEU A 116 12.42 10.33 -12.43
N THR A 117 12.32 11.66 -12.30
CA THR A 117 11.64 12.27 -11.14
C THR A 117 10.12 12.33 -11.36
N GLN A 118 9.34 12.61 -10.29
CA GLN A 118 7.89 12.77 -10.43
C GLN A 118 7.54 13.93 -11.36
N GLU A 119 8.28 15.05 -11.26
CA GLU A 119 8.08 16.26 -12.06
C GLU A 119 8.37 15.98 -13.53
N MET A 120 9.46 15.27 -13.84
CA MET A 120 9.78 14.86 -15.20
C MET A 120 8.69 13.95 -15.77
N ALA A 121 8.19 13.00 -14.98
CA ALA A 121 7.08 12.14 -15.39
C ALA A 121 5.81 12.97 -15.66
N LEU A 122 5.48 13.93 -14.78
CA LEU A 122 4.31 14.79 -14.94
C LEU A 122 4.39 15.68 -16.17
N LEU A 123 5.54 16.31 -16.43
CA LEU A 123 5.80 17.09 -17.64
C LEU A 123 5.68 16.21 -18.89
N ALA A 124 6.28 15.02 -18.87
CA ALA A 124 6.19 14.07 -19.97
C ALA A 124 4.72 13.68 -20.28
N LEU A 125 3.88 13.60 -19.25
CA LEU A 125 2.45 13.31 -19.36
C LEU A 125 1.58 14.53 -19.70
N GLY A 126 2.17 15.71 -19.86
CA GLY A 126 1.48 16.95 -20.26
C GLY A 126 0.87 17.76 -19.12
N PHE A 127 1.26 17.48 -17.87
CA PHE A 127 0.93 18.35 -16.74
C PHE A 127 1.88 19.54 -16.67
N ALA A 128 1.42 20.63 -16.08
CA ALA A 128 2.21 21.83 -15.86
C ALA A 128 2.30 22.14 -14.35
N PRO A 129 3.39 22.78 -13.88
CA PRO A 129 3.48 23.27 -12.52
C PRO A 129 2.46 24.40 -12.24
N PRO A 130 2.11 24.65 -10.96
CA PRO A 130 2.59 23.95 -9.77
C PRO A 130 1.94 22.56 -9.59
N PHE A 131 2.76 21.53 -9.43
CA PHE A 131 2.27 20.14 -9.37
C PHE A 131 1.45 19.83 -8.10
N SER A 132 1.70 20.58 -7.02
CA SER A 132 0.91 20.51 -5.79
C SER A 132 -0.58 20.88 -5.97
N GLY A 133 -0.91 21.64 -7.01
CA GLY A 133 -2.28 22.04 -7.33
C GLY A 133 -3.08 20.99 -8.13
N ILE A 134 -2.44 19.91 -8.58
CA ILE A 134 -3.10 18.90 -9.42
C ILE A 134 -4.01 18.02 -8.58
N ARG A 135 -5.29 17.98 -8.94
CA ARG A 135 -6.29 17.11 -8.30
C ARG A 135 -6.30 15.74 -8.97
N PHE A 136 -5.37 14.86 -8.59
CA PHE A 136 -5.21 13.53 -9.19
C PHE A 136 -6.40 12.59 -8.99
N GLY A 137 -7.05 12.63 -7.81
CA GLY A 137 -8.06 11.65 -7.37
C GLY A 137 -9.16 11.34 -8.41
N PRO A 138 -9.83 12.35 -9.00
CA PRO A 138 -10.95 12.12 -9.93
C PRO A 138 -10.62 11.38 -11.24
N PHE A 139 -9.35 11.33 -11.67
CA PHE A 139 -8.98 10.77 -12.99
C PHE A 139 -7.87 9.71 -12.94
N THR A 140 -7.25 9.50 -11.79
CA THR A 140 -6.12 8.56 -11.64
C THR A 140 -6.65 7.17 -11.28
N GLY A 141 -6.88 6.33 -12.31
CA GLY A 141 -7.27 4.93 -12.14
C GLY A 141 -6.34 3.95 -12.87
N ASN A 142 -6.59 2.65 -12.75
CA ASN A 142 -5.73 1.61 -13.34
C ASN A 142 -5.53 1.74 -14.86
N ALA A 143 -6.56 2.19 -15.58
CA ALA A 143 -6.43 2.44 -17.02
C ALA A 143 -5.50 3.62 -17.30
N THR A 144 -5.63 4.70 -16.51
CA THR A 144 -4.77 5.88 -16.57
C THR A 144 -3.30 5.53 -16.32
N LEU A 145 -3.00 4.76 -15.26
CA LEU A 145 -1.62 4.35 -14.96
C LEU A 145 -0.98 3.53 -16.08
N ARG A 146 -1.74 2.58 -16.66
CA ARG A 146 -1.26 1.79 -17.80
C ARG A 146 -1.00 2.65 -19.03
N ASN A 147 -1.89 3.60 -19.31
CA ASN A 147 -1.70 4.55 -20.42
C ASN A 147 -0.48 5.45 -20.19
N TRP A 148 -0.31 5.98 -18.97
CA TRP A 148 0.85 6.76 -18.60
C TRP A 148 2.14 5.98 -18.73
N TYR A 149 2.18 4.70 -18.34
CA TYR A 149 3.35 3.85 -18.56
C TYR A 149 3.71 3.76 -20.04
N GLY A 150 2.73 3.51 -20.92
CA GLY A 150 2.96 3.46 -22.37
C GLY A 150 3.49 4.78 -22.92
N ILE A 151 2.94 5.92 -22.47
CA ILE A 151 3.42 7.26 -22.86
C ILE A 151 4.87 7.49 -22.38
N LEU A 152 5.20 7.11 -21.13
CA LEU A 152 6.55 7.25 -20.60
C LEU A 152 7.55 6.38 -21.36
N CYS A 153 7.21 5.11 -21.63
CA CYS A 153 8.02 4.22 -22.46
C CYS A 153 8.27 4.81 -23.84
N GLN A 154 7.21 5.30 -24.50
CA GLN A 154 7.32 5.94 -25.81
C GLN A 154 8.22 7.18 -25.79
N LYS A 155 8.05 8.08 -24.80
CA LYS A 155 8.85 9.30 -24.68
C LYS A 155 10.31 9.04 -24.35
N CYS A 156 10.59 7.97 -23.62
CA CYS A 156 11.95 7.56 -23.26
C CYS A 156 12.59 6.61 -24.29
N GLY A 157 11.88 6.26 -25.38
CA GLY A 157 12.41 5.37 -26.42
C GLY A 157 12.68 3.94 -25.94
N VAL A 158 11.95 3.47 -24.93
CA VAL A 158 12.09 2.11 -24.37
C VAL A 158 10.84 1.28 -24.63
N GLU A 159 11.02 -0.03 -24.72
CA GLU A 159 9.92 -0.97 -24.78
C GLU A 159 9.29 -1.17 -23.39
N GLY A 160 8.03 -1.56 -23.39
CA GLY A 160 7.39 -2.00 -22.16
C GLY A 160 5.97 -2.47 -22.36
N SER A 161 5.53 -3.31 -21.44
CA SER A 161 4.16 -3.80 -21.39
C SER A 161 3.61 -3.71 -19.97
N CYS A 162 2.29 -3.67 -19.84
CA CYS A 162 1.63 -3.64 -18.54
C CYS A 162 0.27 -4.34 -18.59
N GLY A 163 -0.16 -4.85 -17.44
CA GLY A 163 -1.40 -5.60 -17.33
C GLY A 163 -1.77 -5.89 -15.88
N PHE A 164 -2.60 -6.91 -15.68
CA PHE A 164 -3.02 -7.34 -14.35
C PHE A 164 -2.32 -8.66 -14.00
N VAL A 165 -1.63 -8.68 -12.87
CA VAL A 165 -1.24 -9.94 -12.19
C VAL A 165 -2.51 -10.58 -11.67
N TYR A 166 -3.32 -9.81 -10.96
CA TYR A 166 -4.53 -10.30 -10.31
C TYR A 166 -5.57 -9.20 -10.16
N LYS A 167 -6.77 -9.48 -10.63
CA LYS A 167 -7.95 -8.63 -10.48
C LYS A 167 -9.21 -9.50 -10.51
N LYS A 168 -9.94 -9.57 -9.40
CA LYS A 168 -11.12 -10.45 -9.29
C LYS A 168 -12.38 -9.92 -9.96
N TYR A 169 -12.56 -8.60 -10.03
CA TYR A 169 -13.80 -8.00 -10.53
C TYR A 169 -13.55 -6.85 -11.51
N GLY A 170 -14.59 -6.51 -12.27
CA GLY A 170 -14.58 -5.40 -13.21
C GLY A 170 -13.75 -5.63 -14.49
N PRO A 171 -13.55 -4.57 -15.29
CA PRO A 171 -12.80 -4.64 -16.55
C PRO A 171 -11.34 -5.07 -16.30
N GLY A 172 -10.84 -6.00 -17.12
CA GLY A 172 -9.52 -6.58 -16.95
C GLY A 172 -9.44 -7.66 -15.85
N ARG A 173 -10.58 -8.27 -15.49
CA ARG A 173 -10.61 -9.43 -14.59
C ARG A 173 -9.69 -10.54 -15.08
N THR A 174 -8.89 -11.10 -14.18
CA THR A 174 -8.03 -12.26 -14.44
C THR A 174 -8.75 -13.55 -14.02
N PRO A 175 -8.94 -14.54 -14.90
CA PRO A 175 -9.63 -15.79 -14.58
C PRO A 175 -8.71 -16.80 -13.89
N ILE A 176 -8.06 -16.38 -12.80
CA ILE A 176 -7.09 -17.20 -12.05
C ILE A 176 -7.48 -17.34 -10.57
N SER A 177 -7.00 -18.43 -9.95
CA SER A 177 -7.17 -18.68 -8.52
C SER A 177 -6.30 -17.74 -7.68
N SER A 178 -6.55 -17.68 -6.36
CA SER A 178 -5.68 -16.93 -5.44
C SER A 178 -4.27 -17.54 -5.41
N THR A 179 -4.15 -18.86 -5.42
CA THR A 179 -2.87 -19.57 -5.46
C THR A 179 -2.06 -19.26 -6.73
N GLU A 180 -2.71 -19.22 -7.89
CA GLU A 180 -2.06 -18.86 -9.15
C GLU A 180 -1.64 -17.38 -9.16
N ALA A 181 -2.50 -16.49 -8.64
CA ALA A 181 -2.17 -15.08 -8.48
C ALA A 181 -0.97 -14.85 -7.55
N HIS A 182 -0.90 -15.60 -6.44
CA HIS A 182 0.22 -15.60 -5.52
C HIS A 182 1.52 -16.03 -6.20
N SER A 183 1.48 -17.14 -6.96
CA SER A 183 2.61 -17.63 -7.74
C SER A 183 3.13 -16.57 -8.72
N ARG A 184 2.23 -15.94 -9.50
CA ARG A 184 2.59 -14.86 -10.43
C ARG A 184 3.15 -13.62 -9.73
N LEU A 185 2.62 -13.26 -8.57
CA LEU A 185 3.16 -12.16 -7.78
C LEU A 185 4.60 -12.46 -7.34
N CYS A 186 4.87 -13.67 -6.83
CA CYS A 186 6.22 -14.07 -6.41
C CYS A 186 7.20 -14.06 -7.60
N LYS A 187 6.80 -14.63 -8.75
CA LYS A 187 7.59 -14.58 -9.99
C LYS A 187 7.89 -13.14 -10.43
N ALA A 188 6.88 -12.27 -10.42
CA ALA A 188 7.05 -10.86 -10.80
C ALA A 188 7.99 -10.11 -9.84
N LEU A 189 7.94 -10.41 -8.54
CA LEU A 189 8.83 -9.81 -7.53
C LEU A 189 10.27 -10.31 -7.62
N ALA A 190 10.46 -11.57 -8.00
CA ALA A 190 11.79 -12.17 -8.24
C ALA A 190 12.41 -11.76 -9.59
N SER A 191 11.62 -11.22 -10.52
CA SER A 191 12.08 -10.89 -11.87
C SER A 191 12.77 -9.52 -11.97
N ASP A 192 13.87 -9.47 -12.70
CA ASP A 192 14.57 -8.21 -13.04
C ASP A 192 13.85 -7.39 -14.13
N THR A 193 12.90 -8.00 -14.86
CA THR A 193 12.19 -7.37 -15.98
C THR A 193 10.74 -7.04 -15.66
N MET A 194 10.32 -7.22 -14.40
CA MET A 194 8.96 -6.94 -13.95
C MET A 194 8.91 -6.15 -12.64
N ALA A 195 7.89 -5.31 -12.52
CA ALA A 195 7.53 -4.63 -11.29
C ALA A 195 6.02 -4.61 -11.10
N VAL A 196 5.58 -4.45 -9.86
CA VAL A 196 4.17 -4.54 -9.49
C VAL A 196 3.72 -3.24 -8.84
N VAL A 197 2.53 -2.77 -9.20
CA VAL A 197 1.79 -1.76 -8.43
C VAL A 197 0.55 -2.41 -7.86
N TYR A 198 0.34 -2.24 -6.56
CA TYR A 198 -0.87 -2.67 -5.88
C TYR A 198 -1.81 -1.46 -5.72
N HIS A 199 -2.96 -1.54 -6.38
CA HIS A 199 -4.08 -0.63 -6.18
C HIS A 199 -5.00 -1.22 -5.11
N LEU A 200 -5.16 -0.49 -4.02
CA LEU A 200 -5.96 -0.83 -2.86
C LEU A 200 -6.80 0.37 -2.41
N ASN A 201 -7.52 0.24 -1.30
CA ASN A 201 -8.47 1.23 -0.81
C ASN A 201 -7.92 2.68 -0.81
N ASN A 202 -8.35 3.47 -1.79
CA ASN A 202 -7.93 4.86 -2.05
C ASN A 202 -6.41 5.08 -2.01
N HIS A 203 -5.62 4.10 -2.47
CA HIS A 203 -4.17 4.19 -2.47
C HIS A 203 -3.51 3.33 -3.54
N TYR A 204 -2.30 3.72 -3.94
CA TYR A 204 -1.40 2.92 -4.78
C TYR A 204 -0.07 2.78 -4.05
N ASN A 205 0.48 1.56 -3.99
CA ASN A 205 1.81 1.30 -3.48
C ASN A 205 2.53 0.25 -4.32
N VAL A 206 3.79 -0.04 -3.98
CA VAL A 206 4.68 -0.86 -4.79
C VAL A 206 5.15 -2.06 -3.96
N PRO A 207 4.67 -3.27 -4.23
CA PRO A 207 5.32 -4.48 -3.74
C PRO A 207 6.80 -4.54 -4.19
N ILE A 208 7.72 -4.67 -3.23
CA ILE A 208 9.18 -4.65 -3.46
C ILE A 208 9.87 -5.97 -3.09
N GLY A 209 9.13 -6.93 -2.52
CA GLY A 209 9.68 -8.21 -2.10
C GLY A 209 8.63 -9.10 -1.43
N TYR A 210 9.05 -10.29 -1.02
CA TYR A 210 8.25 -11.20 -0.21
C TYR A 210 9.11 -12.07 0.71
N ASP A 211 8.52 -12.59 1.78
CA ASP A 211 9.08 -13.61 2.66
C ASP A 211 8.03 -14.70 2.90
N MET A 212 8.37 -15.95 2.58
CA MET A 212 7.58 -17.12 2.89
C MET A 212 8.06 -17.72 4.21
N THR A 213 7.34 -17.40 5.29
CA THR A 213 7.64 -17.90 6.63
C THR A 213 7.05 -19.29 6.82
N HIS A 214 7.90 -20.25 7.14
CA HIS A 214 7.49 -21.60 7.54
C HIS A 214 6.80 -21.58 8.91
N MET A 215 5.80 -22.44 9.10
CA MET A 215 5.13 -22.57 10.40
C MET A 215 6.01 -23.26 11.45
N ASP A 216 6.89 -24.16 11.01
CA ASP A 216 7.89 -24.81 11.86
C ASP A 216 9.26 -24.10 11.75
N PRO A 217 9.86 -23.63 12.85
CA PRO A 217 11.17 -22.98 12.82
C PRO A 217 12.30 -23.90 12.33
N ARG A 218 12.15 -25.23 12.43
CA ARG A 218 13.13 -26.21 11.92
C ARG A 218 13.27 -26.14 10.39
N ASP A 219 12.23 -25.70 9.70
CA ASP A 219 12.22 -25.54 8.24
C ASP A 219 12.69 -24.16 7.77
N ALA A 220 13.14 -23.26 8.67
CA ALA A 220 13.48 -21.88 8.32
C ALA A 220 14.51 -21.75 7.18
N TYR A 221 15.38 -22.74 7.01
CA TYR A 221 16.40 -22.80 5.97
C TYR A 221 16.15 -23.87 4.90
N ARG A 222 14.98 -24.53 4.94
CA ARG A 222 14.60 -25.57 3.96
C ARG A 222 14.48 -25.04 2.54
N GLY A 223 14.17 -23.74 2.40
CA GLY A 223 13.82 -23.13 1.13
C GLY A 223 12.52 -23.71 0.56
N LEU A 224 12.37 -23.66 -0.76
CA LEU A 224 11.28 -24.34 -1.48
C LEU A 224 11.90 -25.46 -2.30
N LEU A 225 11.52 -26.72 -2.02
CA LEU A 225 11.88 -27.82 -2.92
C LEU A 225 11.12 -27.67 -4.23
N GLU A 226 11.70 -28.20 -5.31
CA GLU A 226 11.08 -28.17 -6.62
C GLU A 226 9.74 -28.93 -6.60
N GLY A 227 8.65 -28.28 -7.01
CA GLY A 227 7.31 -28.85 -6.98
C GLY A 227 6.58 -28.80 -5.61
N GLU A 228 7.21 -28.32 -4.54
CA GLU A 228 6.50 -28.10 -3.27
C GLU A 228 5.53 -26.92 -3.40
N ALA A 229 4.24 -27.20 -3.18
CA ALA A 229 3.25 -26.17 -3.00
C ALA A 229 3.48 -25.49 -1.62
N PRO A 230 3.32 -24.16 -1.51
CA PRO A 230 3.57 -23.42 -0.26
C PRO A 230 2.47 -23.62 0.80
N VAL A 231 1.90 -24.82 0.92
CA VAL A 231 0.69 -25.12 1.70
C VAL A 231 0.90 -24.85 3.20
N ASP A 232 2.13 -25.02 3.71
CA ASP A 232 2.49 -24.80 5.12
C ASP A 232 3.33 -23.52 5.33
N LYS A 233 3.09 -22.48 4.52
CA LYS A 233 3.83 -21.21 4.60
C LYS A 233 2.89 -20.01 4.65
N THR A 234 3.22 -19.04 5.50
CA THR A 234 2.62 -17.71 5.44
C THR A 234 3.49 -16.81 4.57
N THR A 235 2.94 -16.32 3.47
CA THR A 235 3.66 -15.34 2.64
C THR A 235 3.36 -13.92 3.07
N TRP A 236 4.41 -13.19 3.42
CA TRP A 236 4.42 -11.77 3.68
C TRP A 236 4.93 -11.02 2.45
N VAL A 237 4.11 -10.15 1.89
CA VAL A 237 4.51 -9.25 0.80
C VAL A 237 5.07 -7.98 1.41
N ILE A 238 6.28 -7.62 1.03
CA ILE A 238 6.96 -6.40 1.47
C ILE A 238 6.52 -5.27 0.53
N ILE A 239 5.91 -4.24 1.11
CA ILE A 239 5.32 -3.10 0.41
C ILE A 239 6.20 -1.87 0.63
N GLY A 240 6.63 -1.26 -0.46
CA GLY A 240 7.20 0.08 -0.49
C GLY A 240 6.09 1.11 -0.71
N ASP A 241 5.96 2.08 0.19
CA ASP A 241 4.92 3.12 0.12
C ASP A 241 5.51 4.48 -0.30
N PRO A 242 5.06 5.07 -1.43
CA PRO A 242 5.51 6.39 -1.86
C PRO A 242 4.97 7.54 -0.98
N SER A 243 3.96 7.29 -0.14
CA SER A 243 3.42 8.32 0.73
C SER A 243 4.43 8.82 1.75
N LYS A 244 4.43 10.12 2.02
CA LYS A 244 5.22 10.70 3.13
C LYS A 244 4.59 10.45 4.51
N THR A 245 3.29 10.16 4.56
CA THR A 245 2.51 10.02 5.80
C THR A 245 2.44 8.58 6.32
N THR A 246 2.97 7.60 5.60
CA THR A 246 2.98 6.20 6.00
C THR A 246 4.41 5.67 6.10
N PRO A 247 4.65 4.59 6.88
CA PRO A 247 5.96 3.96 6.94
C PRO A 247 6.47 3.57 5.52
N PRO A 248 7.77 3.78 5.23
CA PRO A 248 8.33 3.54 3.91
C PRO A 248 8.28 2.08 3.47
N ILE A 249 8.39 1.17 4.44
CA ILE A 249 8.31 -0.26 4.22
C ILE A 249 7.34 -0.85 5.25
N ARG A 250 6.46 -1.74 4.79
CA ARG A 250 5.59 -2.55 5.65
C ARG A 250 5.41 -3.94 5.06
N SER A 251 5.04 -4.92 5.87
CA SER A 251 4.69 -6.26 5.40
C SER A 251 3.17 -6.48 5.48
N LEU A 252 2.61 -7.13 4.46
CA LEU A 252 1.20 -7.56 4.43
C LEU A 252 1.12 -9.05 4.11
N LYS A 253 0.29 -9.80 4.83
CA LYS A 253 0.03 -11.20 4.46
C LYS A 253 -0.65 -11.26 3.09
N TRP A 254 -0.28 -12.25 2.29
CA TRP A 254 -0.97 -12.54 1.02
C TRP A 254 -2.48 -12.68 1.21
N SER A 255 -2.93 -13.33 2.29
CA SER A 255 -4.35 -13.48 2.60
C SER A 255 -5.08 -12.13 2.67
N PHE A 256 -4.48 -11.12 3.31
CA PHE A 256 -5.07 -9.78 3.42
C PHE A 256 -5.17 -9.07 2.08
N ILE A 257 -4.14 -9.21 1.23
CA ILE A 257 -4.17 -8.70 -0.14
C ILE A 257 -5.27 -9.40 -0.94
N ASN A 258 -5.38 -10.72 -0.82
CA ASN A 258 -6.42 -11.48 -1.51
C ASN A 258 -7.83 -11.09 -1.03
N ASP A 259 -8.03 -10.87 0.27
CA ASP A 259 -9.32 -10.47 0.83
C ASP A 259 -9.73 -9.07 0.36
N ASP A 260 -8.81 -8.12 0.30
CA ASP A 260 -9.01 -6.79 -0.30
C ASP A 260 -9.40 -6.87 -1.78
N LEU A 261 -8.67 -7.64 -2.57
CA LEU A 261 -8.93 -7.83 -4.00
C LEU A 261 -10.22 -8.61 -4.27
N SER A 262 -10.61 -9.51 -3.36
CA SER A 262 -11.79 -10.37 -3.46
C SER A 262 -13.04 -9.76 -2.83
N SER A 263 -12.91 -8.63 -2.14
CA SER A 263 -14.05 -7.95 -1.55
C SER A 263 -14.98 -7.36 -2.60
N THR A 264 -16.28 -7.29 -2.30
CA THR A 264 -17.29 -6.69 -3.18
C THR A 264 -18.31 -5.90 -2.40
N TYR A 265 -18.73 -4.76 -2.96
CA TYR A 265 -19.79 -3.93 -2.40
C TYR A 265 -21.01 -4.77 -1.97
N PRO A 266 -21.58 -4.51 -0.77
CA PRO A 266 -21.25 -3.41 0.14
C PRO A 266 -20.03 -3.65 1.04
N ASP A 267 -19.52 -4.88 1.10
CA ASP A 267 -18.42 -5.24 1.98
C ASP A 267 -17.06 -4.92 1.35
N PHE A 268 -16.11 -4.53 2.19
CA PHE A 268 -14.75 -4.24 1.78
C PHE A 268 -13.77 -4.60 2.89
N TYR A 269 -12.64 -5.16 2.49
CA TYR A 269 -11.49 -5.37 3.35
C TYR A 269 -10.48 -4.26 3.05
N ASP A 270 -10.04 -3.52 4.06
CA ASP A 270 -9.04 -2.47 3.89
C ASP A 270 -7.65 -3.02 4.21
N ALA A 271 -6.90 -3.43 3.19
CA ALA A 271 -5.54 -3.94 3.39
C ALA A 271 -4.56 -2.88 3.96
N ARG A 272 -4.95 -1.60 4.06
CA ARG A 272 -4.15 -0.59 4.78
C ARG A 272 -4.31 -0.71 6.29
N HIS A 273 -5.45 -1.25 6.73
CA HIS A 273 -5.90 -1.36 8.10
C HIS A 273 -6.48 -2.76 8.35
N PRO A 274 -5.65 -3.83 8.20
CA PRO A 274 -6.12 -5.21 8.31
C PRO A 274 -6.76 -5.53 9.67
N GLU A 275 -6.41 -4.79 10.73
CA GLU A 275 -6.99 -4.87 12.07
C GLU A 275 -8.49 -4.57 12.12
N LEU A 276 -9.03 -3.85 11.13
CA LEU A 276 -10.45 -3.54 11.04
C LEU A 276 -11.29 -4.70 10.48
N GLY A 277 -10.63 -5.71 9.90
CA GLY A 277 -11.29 -6.84 9.27
C GLY A 277 -12.20 -6.45 8.11
N LEU A 278 -13.20 -7.30 7.84
CA LEU A 278 -14.22 -7.05 6.83
C LEU A 278 -15.18 -5.95 7.32
N GLN A 279 -15.29 -4.87 6.56
CA GLN A 279 -16.11 -3.72 6.87
C GLN A 279 -17.25 -3.58 5.87
N ASN A 280 -18.34 -2.93 6.26
CA ASN A 280 -19.46 -2.62 5.37
C ASN A 280 -19.50 -1.12 5.02
N ARG A 281 -19.52 -0.78 3.73
CA ARG A 281 -19.53 0.61 3.27
C ARG A 281 -20.78 1.38 3.71
N ARG A 282 -21.93 0.71 3.83
CA ARG A 282 -23.18 1.37 4.25
C ARG A 282 -23.11 1.77 5.72
N ASP A 283 -22.54 0.90 6.55
CA ASP A 283 -22.37 1.18 7.98
C ASP A 283 -21.33 2.28 8.21
N LYS A 284 -20.26 2.29 7.41
CA LYS A 284 -19.27 3.39 7.43
C LYS A 284 -19.91 4.74 7.04
N LYS A 285 -20.77 4.78 6.02
CA LYS A 285 -21.52 6.01 5.64
C LYS A 285 -22.42 6.48 6.78
N LYS A 286 -23.19 5.57 7.39
CA LYS A 286 -24.06 5.89 8.54
C LYS A 286 -23.27 6.35 9.77
N ALA A 287 -22.10 5.76 10.02
CA ALA A 287 -21.21 6.18 11.10
C ALA A 287 -20.66 7.59 10.86
N LYS A 288 -20.23 7.90 9.63
CA LYS A 288 -19.76 9.25 9.26
C LYS A 288 -20.88 10.29 9.42
N GLU A 289 -22.09 9.97 8.98
CA GLU A 289 -23.23 10.89 9.11
C GLU A 289 -23.57 11.17 10.58
N ARG A 290 -23.59 10.13 11.43
CA ARG A 290 -23.80 10.31 12.87
C ARG A 290 -22.71 11.16 13.52
N ALA A 291 -21.44 10.91 13.20
CA ALA A 291 -20.33 11.70 13.73
C ALA A 291 -20.39 13.18 13.28
N ARG A 292 -20.80 13.43 12.03
CA ARG A 292 -21.01 14.79 11.52
C ARG A 292 -22.15 15.49 12.25
N GLN A 293 -23.27 14.80 12.45
CA GLN A 293 -24.41 15.35 13.19
C GLN A 293 -24.02 15.66 14.65
N GLU A 294 -23.32 14.76 15.33
CA GLU A 294 -22.84 15.00 16.70
C GLU A 294 -21.90 16.22 16.80
N LEU A 295 -21.10 16.50 15.77
CA LEU A 295 -20.22 17.66 15.74
C LEU A 295 -21.01 18.96 15.54
N LEU A 296 -22.02 18.94 14.67
CA LEU A 296 -22.93 20.07 14.47
C LEU A 296 -23.75 20.37 15.74
N ASP A 297 -24.26 19.32 16.39
CA ASP A 297 -25.02 19.46 17.65
C ASP A 297 -24.14 20.07 18.75
N LYS A 298 -22.86 19.66 18.84
CA LYS A 298 -21.88 20.26 19.78
C LYS A 298 -21.54 21.71 19.45
N GLU A 299 -21.38 22.06 18.18
CA GLU A 299 -21.15 23.45 17.76
C GLU A 299 -22.35 24.33 18.12
N GLN A 300 -23.56 23.83 17.88
CA GLN A 300 -24.79 24.52 18.23
C GLN A 300 -24.95 24.70 19.74
N GLU A 301 -24.69 23.64 20.54
CA GLU A 301 -24.71 23.73 22.01
C GLU A 301 -23.67 24.75 22.53
N ALA A 302 -22.47 24.79 21.94
CA ALA A 302 -21.44 25.76 22.29
C ALA A 302 -21.86 27.20 21.96
N ARG A 303 -22.51 27.43 20.81
CA ARG A 303 -23.06 28.73 20.43
C ARG A 303 -24.15 29.19 21.41
N THR A 304 -25.09 28.32 21.75
CA THR A 304 -26.15 28.62 22.73
C THR A 304 -25.58 28.95 24.11
N LYS A 305 -24.56 28.22 24.59
CA LYS A 305 -23.89 28.54 25.86
C LYS A 305 -23.18 29.90 25.87
N LEU A 306 -22.58 30.30 24.74
CA LEU A 306 -21.95 31.63 24.62
C LEU A 306 -22.99 32.75 24.65
N GLU A 307 -24.12 32.54 23.98
CA GLU A 307 -25.25 33.47 23.97
C GLU A 307 -25.88 33.61 25.37
N GLU A 308 -26.11 32.49 26.07
CA GLU A 308 -26.60 32.49 27.46
C GLU A 308 -25.64 33.16 28.45
N ALA A 309 -24.32 33.09 28.18
CA ALA A 309 -23.29 33.75 28.98
C ALA A 309 -23.21 35.28 28.71
N GLY A 310 -24.05 35.83 27.84
CA GLY A 310 -24.03 37.25 27.47
C GLY A 310 -22.81 37.66 26.67
N VAL A 311 -22.09 36.69 26.08
CA VAL A 311 -21.00 36.96 25.15
C VAL A 311 -21.63 37.25 23.80
N ALA A 312 -21.59 38.51 23.37
CA ALA A 312 -22.05 38.90 22.05
C ALA A 312 -21.28 38.10 21.00
N VAL A 313 -21.98 37.23 20.27
CA VAL A 313 -21.45 36.54 19.09
C VAL A 313 -21.57 37.50 17.91
N ASP A 314 -20.92 38.67 18.01
CA ASP A 314 -20.91 39.66 16.94
C ASP A 314 -19.92 39.23 15.85
N GLY A 315 -20.46 38.94 14.67
CA GLY A 315 -19.64 38.70 13.48
C GLY A 315 -20.33 37.92 12.36
N GLU A 316 -21.44 38.44 11.81
CA GLU A 316 -21.69 38.23 10.39
C GLU A 316 -20.55 38.88 9.60
N VAL A 317 -19.57 38.08 9.17
CA VAL A 317 -18.70 38.49 8.07
C VAL A 317 -19.56 38.39 6.80
N GLU A 318 -20.26 39.46 6.45
CA GLU A 318 -20.78 39.68 5.08
C GLU A 318 -19.59 39.79 4.11
N GLY A 319 -18.98 38.66 3.81
CA GLY A 319 -18.08 38.47 2.69
C GLY A 319 -18.88 38.41 1.40
N ARG A 320 -19.18 39.57 0.85
CA ARG A 320 -19.74 39.84 -0.48
C ARG A 320 -19.23 38.85 -1.55
N ILE A 321 -20.02 37.82 -1.85
CA ILE A 321 -19.88 37.04 -3.08
C ILE A 321 -20.56 37.85 -4.20
N PRO A 322 -19.87 38.21 -5.30
CA PRO A 322 -20.50 38.98 -6.37
C PRO A 322 -21.63 38.19 -7.03
N SER A 323 -22.84 38.70 -6.89
CA SER A 323 -24.07 38.20 -7.51
C SER A 323 -23.96 38.28 -9.04
N ARG A 324 -23.84 37.13 -9.71
CA ARG A 324 -24.10 37.04 -11.15
C ARG A 324 -25.60 36.93 -11.36
N HIS A 325 -26.16 37.96 -11.99
CA HIS A 325 -27.51 38.03 -12.52
C HIS A 325 -27.99 36.70 -13.14
N LEU A 326 -29.13 36.21 -12.65
CA LEU A 326 -30.04 35.37 -13.41
C LEU A 326 -31.35 36.14 -13.59
N SER A 327 -31.76 36.30 -14.85
CA SER A 327 -33.15 36.59 -15.20
C SER A 327 -33.94 35.29 -15.38
N PRO A 328 -35.25 35.27 -15.10
CA PRO A 328 -36.03 34.05 -14.90
C PRO A 328 -36.82 33.63 -16.15
N ARG A 329 -37.10 32.33 -16.33
CA ARG A 329 -38.36 31.80 -16.90
C ARG A 329 -38.48 30.27 -16.81
N GLY A 330 -39.53 29.82 -16.11
CA GLY A 330 -40.29 28.54 -16.22
C GLY A 330 -39.54 27.25 -15.85
N GLY A 331 -40.02 26.32 -15.03
CA GLY A 331 -41.33 26.06 -14.43
C GLY A 331 -41.46 24.54 -14.28
N VAL A 332 -41.51 24.03 -13.03
CA VAL A 332 -42.14 22.79 -12.51
C VAL A 332 -41.78 21.46 -13.25
N THR A 333 -41.16 20.44 -12.65
CA THR A 333 -41.69 19.55 -11.59
C THR A 333 -40.59 18.95 -10.70
N HIS A 334 -40.97 18.63 -9.45
CA HIS A 334 -40.27 17.72 -8.54
C HIS A 334 -39.95 16.37 -9.21
N ASP A 335 -38.74 15.81 -8.96
CA ASP A 335 -38.55 14.44 -8.48
C ASP A 335 -37.05 14.05 -8.33
N ASP A 336 -36.80 13.40 -7.20
CA ASP A 336 -35.68 12.60 -6.69
C ASP A 336 -34.23 12.76 -7.19
N ALA A 337 -33.38 13.01 -6.18
CA ALA A 337 -31.94 13.10 -6.21
C ALA A 337 -31.25 11.79 -6.64
N THR A 338 -30.33 11.90 -7.61
CA THR A 338 -29.31 10.88 -7.89
C THR A 338 -27.95 11.39 -7.44
N ASP A 339 -27.47 10.85 -6.31
CA ASP A 339 -26.16 11.09 -5.72
C ASP A 339 -25.06 10.43 -6.59
N ASP A 340 -24.32 11.27 -7.30
CA ASP A 340 -23.19 10.94 -8.17
C ASP A 340 -21.99 10.54 -7.29
N GLY A 341 -21.27 9.48 -7.69
CA GLY A 341 -20.12 8.92 -6.98
C GLY A 341 -18.86 9.80 -7.06
N GLY A 342 -18.99 11.09 -6.80
CA GLY A 342 -17.88 11.99 -6.51
C GLY A 342 -17.59 11.94 -5.01
N GLU A 343 -16.74 11.01 -4.59
CA GLU A 343 -16.13 11.10 -3.27
C GLU A 343 -15.25 12.37 -3.26
N THR A 344 -15.73 13.40 -2.57
CA THR A 344 -14.91 14.52 -2.13
C THR A 344 -13.88 13.99 -1.14
N SER A 345 -12.61 14.23 -1.45
CA SER A 345 -11.49 14.02 -0.55
C SER A 345 -11.70 14.86 0.71
N ASP A 346 -11.76 14.23 1.88
CA ASP A 346 -11.57 14.93 3.15
C ASP A 346 -10.16 14.68 3.64
N ASP A 347 -9.62 15.76 4.18
CA ASP A 347 -8.29 16.00 4.66
C ASP A 347 -7.96 15.15 5.90
N ASP A 348 -6.80 14.49 5.85
CA ASP A 348 -6.08 14.12 7.06
C ASP A 348 -5.56 15.41 7.69
N ALA A 349 -6.18 15.82 8.79
CA ALA A 349 -5.73 16.92 9.62
C ALA A 349 -4.53 16.46 10.46
N ASP A 350 -3.33 16.55 9.90
CA ASP A 350 -2.08 16.48 10.66
C ASP A 350 -1.68 17.91 11.06
N SER A 351 -1.73 18.16 12.37
CA SER A 351 -1.23 19.38 13.01
C SER A 351 0.30 19.35 13.05
N GLU A 352 0.96 20.04 12.12
CA GLU A 352 2.39 20.34 12.23
C GLU A 352 2.60 21.68 12.94
N VAL A 353 3.22 21.62 14.12
CA VAL A 353 3.88 22.75 14.78
C VAL A 353 5.32 22.75 14.28
N GLY A 354 5.65 23.65 13.36
CA GLY A 354 7.00 23.84 12.84
C GLY A 354 7.48 25.25 13.15
N GLY A 355 8.52 25.36 13.99
CA GLY A 355 9.27 26.59 14.22
C GLY A 355 10.23 26.87 13.07
N GLU A 356 10.29 28.14 12.68
CA GLU A 356 11.18 28.68 11.66
C GLU A 356 12.64 28.67 12.14
N ALA A 357 13.56 28.35 11.23
CA ALA A 357 14.95 28.78 11.33
C ALA A 357 15.46 29.07 9.91
N ASP A 358 15.83 30.34 9.73
CA ASP A 358 16.46 30.91 8.54
C ASP A 358 17.80 30.25 8.24
N CYS A 359 18.10 30.05 6.95
CA CYS A 359 19.49 30.02 6.51
C CYS A 359 19.65 30.64 5.12
N ASP A 360 20.73 31.42 5.05
CA ASP A 360 21.03 32.42 4.05
C ASP A 360 21.39 31.88 2.66
N THR A 361 21.14 32.75 1.69
CA THR A 361 21.62 32.73 0.32
C THR A 361 23.15 32.71 0.24
N GLU A 362 23.73 31.90 -0.66
CA GLU A 362 24.89 32.35 -1.46
C GLU A 362 25.08 31.51 -2.74
N THR A 363 25.81 32.14 -3.65
CA THR A 363 25.92 32.05 -5.12
C THR A 363 26.54 30.79 -5.76
N ASP A 364 26.11 30.52 -7.00
CA ASP A 364 26.73 29.64 -8.02
C ASP A 364 28.17 30.02 -8.39
N PRO A 365 28.94 29.06 -8.96
CA PRO A 365 29.24 29.20 -10.40
C PRO A 365 29.24 27.88 -11.21
N ALA A 366 28.52 27.93 -12.34
CA ALA A 366 28.91 27.62 -13.72
C ALA A 366 29.85 26.43 -14.11
N VAL A 367 29.26 25.57 -14.98
CA VAL A 367 29.77 24.96 -16.24
C VAL A 367 30.34 23.52 -16.23
N GLY A 368 29.71 22.67 -17.06
CA GLY A 368 30.26 21.42 -17.63
C GLY A 368 29.23 20.67 -18.50
N GLU A 369 29.42 20.66 -19.81
CA GLU A 369 28.49 20.27 -20.88
C GLU A 369 28.18 18.75 -21.01
N GLY A 370 27.03 18.44 -21.65
CA GLY A 370 26.97 17.30 -22.59
C GLY A 370 25.94 16.18 -22.34
N GLY A 371 24.65 16.45 -22.55
CA GLY A 371 23.63 15.41 -22.74
C GLY A 371 22.31 16.00 -23.24
N PRO A 372 21.55 15.34 -24.14
CA PRO A 372 20.31 15.91 -24.68
C PRO A 372 19.32 16.14 -23.55
N SER A 373 18.96 17.40 -23.35
CA SER A 373 17.93 17.84 -22.40
C SER A 373 16.57 17.30 -22.84
N LEU A 374 15.94 16.51 -21.98
CA LEU A 374 14.57 16.00 -22.14
C LEU A 374 13.49 17.12 -22.10
N ALA A 375 13.90 18.40 -21.99
CA ALA A 375 13.00 19.55 -21.83
C ALA A 375 12.50 20.16 -23.15
N GLU A 376 13.06 19.81 -24.30
CA GLU A 376 12.55 20.27 -25.60
C GLU A 376 11.94 19.09 -26.34
N LEU A 377 10.60 18.99 -26.36
CA LEU A 377 9.80 18.45 -27.48
C LEU A 377 8.28 18.49 -27.17
N ALA A 378 7.57 19.23 -28.04
CA ALA A 378 6.18 19.04 -28.49
C ALA A 378 4.99 19.63 -27.67
N PRO A 379 3.93 20.09 -28.38
CA PRO A 379 2.82 20.89 -27.84
C PRO A 379 1.82 20.05 -27.01
N PRO A 380 0.93 20.71 -26.23
CA PRO A 380 0.05 20.03 -25.28
C PRO A 380 -0.96 19.11 -25.97
N LEU A 381 -1.02 17.86 -25.51
CA LEU A 381 -2.08 16.90 -25.86
C LEU A 381 -3.42 17.40 -25.32
N ALA A 382 -4.42 17.46 -26.20
CA ALA A 382 -5.78 17.87 -25.87
C ALA A 382 -6.34 17.02 -24.71
N ALA A 383 -6.85 17.70 -23.67
CA ALA A 383 -7.47 17.08 -22.52
C ALA A 383 -8.62 16.15 -22.95
N HIS A 384 -8.45 14.84 -22.76
CA HIS A 384 -9.52 13.87 -22.96
C HIS A 384 -10.66 14.11 -21.96
N ARG A 385 -11.74 14.73 -22.45
CA ARG A 385 -13.03 14.80 -21.75
C ARG A 385 -13.64 13.40 -21.66
N ASN A 386 -13.63 12.80 -20.47
CA ASN A 386 -14.44 11.62 -20.19
C ASN A 386 -15.93 12.03 -20.13
N ALA A 387 -16.72 11.55 -21.09
CA ALA A 387 -18.17 11.72 -21.11
C ALA A 387 -18.80 10.93 -19.94
N LYS A 388 -19.45 11.65 -19.02
CA LYS A 388 -20.27 11.05 -17.95
C LYS A 388 -21.46 10.32 -18.57
N THR A 389 -21.48 8.99 -18.50
CA THR A 389 -22.64 8.18 -18.88
C THR A 389 -23.42 7.76 -17.63
N LYS A 390 -24.74 7.99 -17.66
CA LYS A 390 -25.66 7.66 -16.55
C LYS A 390 -25.62 6.16 -16.19
N PRO A 391 -25.73 5.77 -14.90
CA PRO A 391 -25.82 4.36 -14.51
C PRO A 391 -27.13 3.71 -14.99
N LYS A 392 -27.04 2.62 -15.77
CA LYS A 392 -28.15 1.66 -15.91
C LYS A 392 -28.25 0.79 -14.66
N ALA A 393 -29.48 0.48 -14.21
CA ALA A 393 -29.76 -0.45 -13.12
C ALA A 393 -29.26 -1.88 -13.47
N GLY A 394 -28.72 -2.60 -12.48
CA GLY A 394 -28.13 -3.95 -12.66
C GLY A 394 -26.59 -4.01 -12.70
N LYS A 395 -25.88 -3.04 -12.12
CA LYS A 395 -24.41 -3.02 -12.17
C LYS A 395 -23.80 -4.17 -11.36
N LYS A 396 -23.07 -5.03 -12.08
CA LYS A 396 -22.14 -6.04 -11.54
C LYS A 396 -21.25 -5.43 -10.43
N PRO A 397 -20.81 -6.22 -9.44
CA PRO A 397 -19.91 -5.74 -8.40
C PRO A 397 -18.66 -5.10 -9.02
N ARG A 398 -18.36 -3.86 -8.59
CA ARG A 398 -17.21 -3.09 -9.05
C ARG A 398 -16.23 -2.95 -7.89
N ASN A 399 -15.29 -3.87 -7.80
CA ASN A 399 -14.04 -3.64 -7.06
C ASN A 399 -12.99 -3.17 -8.09
N ILE A 400 -12.35 -2.04 -7.81
CA ILE A 400 -11.33 -1.43 -8.68
C ILE A 400 -9.91 -1.83 -8.28
N HIS A 401 -9.74 -2.46 -7.11
CA HIS A 401 -8.46 -2.91 -6.58
C HIS A 401 -7.86 -3.97 -7.50
N ALA A 402 -6.54 -3.94 -7.64
CA ALA A 402 -5.81 -4.84 -8.52
C ALA A 402 -4.32 -4.89 -8.17
N LEU A 403 -3.69 -6.02 -8.46
CA LEU A 403 -2.25 -6.10 -8.65
C LEU A 403 -1.95 -5.95 -10.15
N MET A 404 -1.22 -4.91 -10.50
CA MET A 404 -0.81 -4.59 -11.88
C MET A 404 0.65 -4.91 -12.07
N TYR A 405 1.01 -5.55 -13.18
CA TYR A 405 2.42 -5.67 -13.56
C TYR A 405 2.79 -4.61 -14.59
N PHE A 406 4.07 -4.26 -14.56
CA PHE A 406 4.78 -3.45 -15.54
C PHE A 406 6.05 -4.21 -15.90
N SER A 407 6.42 -4.21 -17.17
CA SER A 407 7.58 -4.94 -17.66
C SER A 407 8.36 -4.12 -18.67
N SER A 408 9.68 -4.30 -18.69
CA SER A 408 10.57 -3.79 -19.74
C SER A 408 10.50 -4.59 -21.04
N MET A 409 9.76 -5.71 -21.05
CA MET A 409 9.55 -6.54 -22.24
C MET A 409 8.26 -6.15 -22.97
N THR A 410 8.21 -6.37 -24.29
CA THR A 410 7.02 -6.14 -25.13
C THR A 410 5.87 -7.09 -24.84
N SER A 411 6.15 -8.26 -24.30
CA SER A 411 5.15 -9.24 -23.88
C SER A 411 5.63 -10.06 -22.70
N VAL A 412 4.68 -10.58 -21.92
CA VAL A 412 4.93 -11.38 -20.73
C VAL A 412 4.34 -12.76 -20.93
N ASN A 413 5.17 -13.79 -20.83
CA ASN A 413 4.73 -15.17 -20.74
C ASN A 413 4.99 -15.70 -19.33
N TRP A 414 3.92 -15.85 -18.54
CA TRP A 414 3.98 -16.29 -17.15
C TRP A 414 4.49 -17.74 -16.96
N ASP A 415 4.46 -18.54 -18.02
CA ASP A 415 4.95 -19.93 -18.00
C ASP A 415 6.47 -20.00 -18.25
N LYS A 416 7.05 -18.94 -18.84
CA LYS A 416 8.49 -18.82 -19.12
C LYS A 416 9.26 -18.01 -18.07
N LEU A 417 8.53 -17.41 -17.13
CA LEU A 417 9.05 -16.75 -15.93
C LEU A 417 9.06 -17.76 -14.77
#